data_AF-A0A382AXT2-F1
#
_entry.id   AF-A0A382AXT2-F1
#
_cell.length_a   1.000
_cell.length_b   1.000
_cell.length_c   1.000
_cell.angle_alpha   90.00
_cell.angle_beta   90.00
_cell.angle_gamma   90.00
#
_symmetry.space_group_name_H-M   'P 1'
#
loop_
_entity.id
_entity.type
_entity.pdbx_description
1 polymer ?
#
loop_
_entity_poly.entity_id
_entity_poly.type
_entity_poly.pdbx_seq_one_letter_code
_entity_poly.pdbx_strand_id
1 'polypeptide(L)'
;MPNLELPDGFPPIVIRHCDAGRREPGYIVVSLGKSIRAISRSSEFEALIALDQNGDVAWYWQSGVSLMDVKLTSKGTLLVLTTDGCIQEINFSGKVLRKWSTPGRNPTNIKGSISVNTPYFHHAVQELPNGNIAALSITSRDFNDYPLNQENPNGEKGPRRLVGDTLVEFQPDGEIVNEFDFFEILDPYRFGYGLDGPFWSLVDVVPRGADWSHANGLFYDRSDDSFIITVRHQDCAIKIDRHTGKLNWILGTPEGWSEHWQEKLLTPTHDIKWHWHPHDPSVTADG
;
A
#
# COMPACT_ATOMS: atom_id res chain seq x y z
N MET A 1 27.94 19.94 3.21
CA MET A 1 27.10 20.47 2.12
C MET A 1 26.69 21.89 2.49
N PRO A 2 26.50 22.83 1.56
CA PRO A 2 25.90 24.12 1.92
C PRO A 2 24.56 23.87 2.62
N ASN A 3 24.22 24.67 3.63
CA ASN A 3 22.96 24.53 4.37
C ASN A 3 21.81 24.52 3.38
N LEU A 4 21.10 23.40 3.27
CA LEU A 4 19.89 23.29 2.49
C LEU A 4 18.88 24.29 3.04
N GLU A 5 18.47 25.25 2.22
CA GLU A 5 17.43 26.19 2.60
C GLU A 5 16.09 25.47 2.54
N LEU A 6 15.39 25.41 3.67
CA LEU A 6 14.09 24.75 3.79
C LEU A 6 12.97 25.74 3.45
N PRO A 7 11.88 25.30 2.82
CA PRO A 7 10.81 26.18 2.38
C PRO A 7 9.99 26.71 3.58
N ASP A 8 9.28 27.81 3.35
CA ASP A 8 8.32 28.34 4.32
C ASP A 8 7.29 27.27 4.72
N GLY A 9 6.95 27.23 6.01
CA GLY A 9 5.97 26.28 6.54
C GLY A 9 6.51 24.86 6.78
N PHE A 10 7.77 24.56 6.42
CA PHE A 10 8.42 23.31 6.77
C PHE A 10 8.37 23.08 8.29
N PRO A 11 7.86 21.93 8.77
CA PRO A 11 7.74 21.69 10.20
C PRO A 11 9.13 21.63 10.86
N PRO A 12 9.28 22.16 12.08
CA PRO A 12 10.54 22.04 12.79
C PRO A 12 10.86 20.56 13.04
N ILE A 13 12.05 20.11 12.61
CA ILE A 13 12.55 18.77 12.89
C ILE A 13 13.60 18.88 13.99
N VAL A 14 13.44 18.06 15.02
CA VAL A 14 14.42 17.94 16.11
C VAL A 14 14.85 16.48 16.23
N ILE A 15 16.08 16.19 15.82
CA ILE A 15 16.70 14.88 16.02
C ILE A 15 17.12 14.77 17.49
N ARG A 16 16.38 13.97 18.28
CA ARG A 16 16.71 13.73 19.69
C ARG A 16 17.82 12.71 19.90
N HIS A 17 17.95 11.77 18.97
CA HIS A 17 18.95 10.71 19.00
C HIS A 17 19.29 10.30 17.58
N CYS A 18 20.58 10.26 17.26
CA CYS A 18 21.10 9.73 16.01
C CYS A 18 22.45 9.09 16.30
N ASP A 19 22.55 7.79 16.05
CA ASP A 19 23.81 7.05 16.10
C ASP A 19 24.21 6.69 14.66
N ALA A 20 25.00 7.56 14.04
CA ALA A 20 25.47 7.42 12.68
C ALA A 20 26.21 6.10 12.44
N GLY A 21 26.90 5.54 13.45
CA GLY A 21 27.64 4.28 13.31
C GLY A 21 26.77 3.04 13.26
N ARG A 22 25.49 3.14 13.67
CA ARG A 22 24.52 2.04 13.68
C ARG A 22 23.45 2.13 12.60
N ARG A 23 23.47 3.18 11.79
CA ARG A 23 22.54 3.37 10.67
C ARG A 23 23.11 2.74 9.40
N GLU A 24 22.22 2.17 8.58
CA GLU A 24 22.59 1.76 7.24
C GLU A 24 23.17 2.95 6.46
N PRO A 25 24.30 2.79 5.75
CA PRO A 25 24.89 3.88 4.97
C PRO A 25 23.92 4.40 3.90
N GLY A 26 23.73 5.72 3.85
CA GLY A 26 22.98 6.37 2.78
C GLY A 26 21.99 7.40 3.31
N TYR A 27 20.81 7.42 2.66
CA TYR A 27 19.73 8.33 3.03
C TYR A 27 18.50 7.54 3.44
N ILE A 28 17.80 8.02 4.46
CA ILE A 28 16.47 7.53 4.83
C ILE A 28 15.45 8.51 4.26
N VAL A 29 14.60 8.02 3.36
CA VAL A 29 13.50 8.82 2.80
C VAL A 29 12.24 8.58 3.62
N VAL A 30 11.63 9.64 4.11
CA VAL A 30 10.36 9.58 4.86
C VAL A 30 9.37 10.61 4.33
N SER A 31 8.08 10.31 4.44
CA SER A 31 7.03 11.30 4.25
C SER A 31 6.89 12.17 5.50
N LEU A 32 6.66 13.46 5.26
CA LEU A 32 6.48 14.48 6.28
C LEU A 32 5.21 15.24 5.96
N GLY A 33 4.20 15.12 6.82
CA GLY A 33 2.90 15.74 6.63
C GLY A 33 2.45 16.56 7.84
N LYS A 34 1.88 17.75 7.62
CA LYS A 34 1.05 18.47 8.58
C LYS A 34 -0.41 18.15 8.31
N SER A 35 -0.84 16.99 8.81
CA SER A 35 -2.23 16.56 8.64
C SER A 35 -3.15 17.22 9.66
N ILE A 36 -4.23 17.87 9.19
CA ILE A 36 -5.30 18.38 10.06
C ILE A 36 -6.20 17.23 10.56
N ARG A 37 -6.28 16.11 9.81
CA ARG A 37 -6.97 14.85 10.18
C ARG A 37 -6.43 13.69 9.33
N ALA A 38 -6.33 12.48 9.87
CA ALA A 38 -5.87 11.25 9.17
C ALA A 38 -6.60 10.91 7.85
N ILE A 39 -7.66 11.64 7.50
CA ILE A 39 -8.55 11.42 6.34
C ILE A 39 -8.69 12.71 5.49
N SER A 40 -7.91 13.75 5.79
CA SER A 40 -7.94 15.05 5.09
C SER A 40 -7.33 14.95 3.69
N ARG A 41 -8.04 15.46 2.68
CA ARG A 41 -7.55 15.61 1.30
C ARG A 41 -6.58 16.79 1.13
N SER A 42 -6.41 17.61 2.16
CA SER A 42 -5.53 18.78 2.17
C SER A 42 -4.58 18.70 3.37
N SER A 43 -3.28 18.69 3.08
CA SER A 43 -2.22 18.88 4.06
C SER A 43 -1.79 20.34 3.98
N GLU A 44 -1.54 21.01 5.11
CA GLU A 44 -0.94 22.35 5.09
C GLU A 44 0.50 22.29 4.55
N PHE A 45 1.13 21.12 4.69
CA PHE A 45 2.45 20.85 4.19
C PHE A 45 2.62 19.33 4.02
N GLU A 46 2.93 18.88 2.82
CA GLU A 46 3.32 17.49 2.56
C GLU A 46 4.64 17.46 1.81
N ALA A 47 5.60 16.67 2.24
CA ALA A 47 6.85 16.48 1.52
C ALA A 47 7.44 15.08 1.73
N LEU A 48 8.23 14.64 0.77
CA LEU A 48 9.27 13.65 1.02
C LEU A 48 10.52 14.39 1.50
N ILE A 49 11.21 13.83 2.49
CA ILE A 49 12.52 14.32 2.94
C ILE A 49 13.51 13.17 2.93
N ALA A 50 14.77 13.48 2.61
CA ALA A 50 15.88 12.54 2.76
C ALA A 50 16.76 12.99 3.93
N LEU A 51 16.89 12.13 4.93
CA LEU A 51 17.78 12.33 6.08
C LEU A 51 19.11 11.65 5.79
N ASP A 52 20.22 12.38 5.91
CA ASP A 52 21.56 11.81 5.79
C ASP A 52 21.95 10.96 7.01
N GLN A 53 23.19 10.44 7.01
CA GLN A 53 23.73 9.62 8.08
C GLN A 53 23.72 10.31 9.46
N ASN A 54 23.85 11.63 9.50
CA ASN A 54 23.83 12.43 10.72
C ASN A 54 22.41 12.81 11.16
N GLY A 55 21.42 12.58 10.29
CA GLY A 55 20.02 12.92 10.53
C GLY A 55 19.66 14.33 10.06
N ASP A 56 20.55 14.98 9.31
CA ASP A 56 20.27 16.27 8.70
C ASP A 56 19.42 16.08 7.45
N VAL A 57 18.51 17.02 7.18
CA VAL A 57 17.75 17.03 5.93
C VAL A 57 18.68 17.41 4.79
N ALA A 58 18.97 16.45 3.92
CA ALA A 58 19.86 16.63 2.78
C ALA A 58 19.10 16.87 1.46
N TRP A 59 17.82 16.55 1.43
CA TRP A 59 16.95 16.76 0.28
C TRP A 59 15.48 16.79 0.71
N TYR A 60 14.65 17.49 -0.05
CA TYR A 60 13.19 17.41 0.07
C TYR A 60 12.51 17.54 -1.29
N TRP A 61 11.30 17.01 -1.38
CA TRP A 61 10.35 17.26 -2.47
C TRP A 61 8.97 17.50 -1.89
N GLN A 62 8.44 18.70 -2.12
CA GLN A 62 7.12 19.08 -1.62
C GLN A 62 6.03 18.57 -2.56
N SER A 63 5.07 17.86 -1.99
CA SER A 63 3.87 17.39 -2.68
C SER A 63 2.71 18.35 -2.43
N GLY A 64 1.89 18.57 -3.45
CA GLY A 64 0.60 19.26 -3.30
C GLY A 64 -0.52 18.38 -2.73
N VAL A 65 -0.26 17.08 -2.58
CA VAL A 65 -1.23 16.05 -2.18
C VAL A 65 -0.58 15.12 -1.16
N SER A 66 -1.34 14.63 -0.18
CA SER A 66 -0.81 13.70 0.83
C SER A 66 -0.22 12.44 0.21
N LEU A 67 0.84 11.92 0.82
CA LEU A 67 1.62 10.78 0.31
C LEU A 67 1.08 9.47 0.89
N MET A 68 1.20 8.38 0.13
CA MET A 68 0.87 7.03 0.58
C MET A 68 2.08 6.09 0.55
N ASP A 69 2.89 6.16 -0.50
CA ASP A 69 4.07 5.29 -0.66
C ASP A 69 5.19 5.99 -1.45
N VAL A 70 6.42 5.53 -1.24
CA VAL A 70 7.59 5.92 -2.02
C VAL A 70 8.54 4.72 -2.18
N LYS A 71 8.94 4.42 -3.41
CA LYS A 71 9.97 3.41 -3.71
C LYS A 71 11.02 3.95 -4.66
N LEU A 72 12.29 3.58 -4.42
CA LEU A 72 13.39 3.86 -5.34
C LEU A 72 13.32 2.90 -6.53
N THR A 73 13.45 3.44 -7.74
CA THR A 73 13.49 2.66 -8.98
C THR A 73 14.90 2.21 -9.31
N SER A 74 15.00 1.23 -10.19
CA SER A 74 16.27 0.79 -10.81
C SER A 74 17.00 1.90 -11.59
N LYS A 75 16.29 2.98 -11.96
CA LYS A 75 16.82 4.10 -12.73
C LYS A 75 17.32 5.25 -11.85
N GLY A 76 17.26 5.12 -10.52
CA GLY A 76 17.60 6.20 -9.60
C GLY A 76 16.56 7.33 -9.57
N THR A 77 15.30 7.00 -9.88
CA THR A 77 14.12 7.87 -9.71
C THR A 77 13.28 7.35 -8.53
N LEU A 78 12.28 8.11 -8.11
CA LEU A 78 11.32 7.70 -7.09
C LEU A 78 9.96 7.48 -7.75
N LEU A 79 9.33 6.33 -7.47
CA LEU A 79 7.88 6.17 -7.63
C LEU A 79 7.22 6.66 -6.36
N VAL A 80 6.29 7.60 -6.50
CA VAL A 80 5.56 8.22 -5.39
C VAL A 80 4.07 8.02 -5.63
N LEU A 81 3.39 7.35 -4.70
CA LEU A 81 1.94 7.22 -4.70
C LEU A 81 1.34 8.31 -3.81
N THR A 82 0.40 9.07 -4.35
CA THR A 82 -0.35 10.09 -3.62
C THR A 82 -1.77 9.64 -3.31
N THR A 83 -2.33 10.23 -2.26
CA THR A 83 -3.67 9.90 -1.76
C THR A 83 -4.77 10.16 -2.76
N ASP A 84 -4.58 10.92 -3.85
CA ASP A 84 -5.54 11.04 -4.96
C ASP A 84 -5.50 9.86 -5.95
N GLY A 85 -4.72 8.82 -5.67
CA GLY A 85 -4.58 7.63 -6.51
C GLY A 85 -3.67 7.86 -7.72
N CYS A 86 -2.78 8.85 -7.64
CA CYS A 86 -1.80 9.14 -8.68
C CYS A 86 -0.45 8.52 -8.33
N ILE A 87 0.13 7.76 -9.26
CA ILE A 87 1.52 7.31 -9.18
C ILE A 87 2.37 8.27 -10.00
N GLN A 88 3.44 8.80 -9.42
CA GLN A 88 4.33 9.76 -10.06
C GLN A 88 5.75 9.21 -10.06
N GLU A 89 6.40 9.20 -11.23
CA GLU A 89 7.84 8.97 -11.31
C GLU A 89 8.55 10.33 -11.29
N ILE A 90 9.37 10.57 -10.27
CA ILE A 90 10.12 11.82 -10.09
C ILE A 90 11.62 11.56 -10.01
N ASN A 91 12.43 12.48 -10.48
CA ASN A 91 13.88 12.46 -10.21
C ASN A 91 14.23 13.28 -8.96
N PHE A 92 15.47 13.20 -8.49
CA PHE A 92 15.95 13.98 -7.34
C PHE A 92 16.09 15.49 -7.60
N SER A 93 15.87 15.99 -8.82
CA SER A 93 15.70 17.43 -9.05
C SER A 93 14.24 17.89 -8.83
N GLY A 94 13.35 16.98 -8.42
CA GLY A 94 11.92 17.23 -8.24
C GLY A 94 11.11 17.28 -9.53
N LYS A 95 11.72 16.96 -10.69
CA LYS A 95 11.01 16.93 -11.97
C LYS A 95 10.17 15.66 -12.06
N VAL A 96 8.87 15.84 -12.28
CA VAL A 96 7.97 14.74 -12.63
C VAL A 96 8.28 14.29 -14.06
N LEU A 97 8.66 13.02 -14.20
CA LEU A 97 8.99 12.39 -15.48
C LEU A 97 7.76 11.74 -16.11
N ARG A 98 6.90 11.13 -15.28
CA ARG A 98 5.67 10.45 -15.72
C ARG A 98 4.65 10.41 -14.59
N LYS A 99 3.38 10.28 -14.96
CA LYS A 99 2.26 10.09 -14.03
C LYS A 99 1.32 9.02 -14.54
N TRP A 100 0.73 8.25 -13.64
CA TRP A 100 -0.38 7.34 -13.90
C TRP A 100 -1.52 7.65 -12.96
N SER A 101 -2.76 7.54 -13.47
CA SER A 101 -3.96 7.78 -12.67
C SER A 101 -5.06 6.80 -13.03
N THR A 102 -6.01 6.64 -12.10
CA THR A 102 -7.17 5.77 -12.26
C THR A 102 -8.44 6.57 -12.54
N PRO A 103 -9.41 6.02 -13.29
CA PRO A 103 -10.70 6.66 -13.52
C PRO A 103 -11.64 6.66 -12.30
N GLY A 104 -11.40 5.81 -11.28
CA GLY A 104 -12.34 5.68 -10.16
C GLY A 104 -12.20 6.72 -9.06
N ARG A 105 -11.30 7.71 -9.19
CA ARG A 105 -11.19 8.83 -8.26
C ARG A 105 -11.25 10.19 -8.94
N ASN A 106 -11.99 11.11 -8.34
CA ASN A 106 -12.04 12.50 -8.78
C ASN A 106 -10.84 13.32 -8.23
N PRO A 107 -10.19 14.15 -9.07
CA PRO A 107 -10.47 14.35 -10.50
C PRO A 107 -9.91 13.21 -11.35
N THR A 108 -10.75 12.66 -12.23
CA THR A 108 -10.38 11.57 -13.16
C THR A 108 -9.38 11.99 -14.25
N ASN A 109 -9.15 13.30 -14.39
CA ASN A 109 -8.31 13.92 -15.41
C ASN A 109 -7.10 14.62 -14.76
N ILE A 110 -6.20 13.84 -14.16
CA ILE A 110 -4.90 14.38 -13.73
C ILE A 110 -4.13 14.77 -14.98
N LYS A 111 -3.86 16.07 -15.16
CA LYS A 111 -3.27 16.58 -16.40
C LYS A 111 -1.94 15.89 -16.71
N GLY A 112 -1.86 15.30 -17.90
CA GLY A 112 -0.67 14.62 -18.42
C GLY A 112 -0.36 13.28 -17.75
N SER A 113 -1.33 12.68 -17.05
CA SER A 113 -1.22 11.30 -16.60
C SER A 113 -1.61 10.32 -17.71
N ILE A 114 -1.06 9.13 -17.60
CA ILE A 114 -1.42 7.94 -18.35
C ILE A 114 -2.54 7.24 -17.57
N SER A 115 -3.64 6.94 -18.26
CA SER A 115 -4.78 6.27 -17.61
C SER A 115 -4.48 4.79 -17.44
N VAL A 116 -4.72 4.25 -16.24
CA VAL A 116 -4.74 2.80 -15.96
C VAL A 116 -6.16 2.42 -15.59
N ASN A 117 -6.74 1.44 -16.29
CA ASN A 117 -8.15 1.09 -16.15
C ASN A 117 -8.41 0.18 -14.94
N THR A 118 -8.16 0.69 -13.73
CA THR A 118 -8.48 0.05 -12.46
C THR A 118 -9.15 1.08 -11.53
N PRO A 119 -9.93 0.70 -10.50
CA PRO A 119 -10.70 1.67 -9.75
C PRO A 119 -9.88 2.73 -9.01
N TYR A 120 -8.88 2.34 -8.21
CA TYR A 120 -8.17 3.28 -7.36
C TYR A 120 -6.86 2.71 -6.82
N PHE A 121 -5.72 3.34 -7.13
CA PHE A 121 -4.45 2.96 -6.52
C PHE A 121 -4.37 3.40 -5.05
N HIS A 122 -3.87 2.52 -4.18
CA HIS A 122 -3.71 2.83 -2.76
C HIS A 122 -2.53 2.09 -2.12
N HIS A 123 -1.99 2.69 -1.06
CA HIS A 123 -0.99 2.18 -0.10
C HIS A 123 0.36 1.69 -0.62
N ALA A 124 0.46 0.96 -1.73
CA ALA A 124 1.71 0.35 -2.16
C ALA A 124 1.87 0.33 -3.69
N VAL A 125 3.08 0.65 -4.16
CA VAL A 125 3.48 0.61 -5.57
C VAL A 125 4.92 0.11 -5.70
N GLN A 126 5.25 -0.63 -6.76
CA GLN A 126 6.60 -1.12 -6.99
C GLN A 126 6.95 -1.27 -8.48
N GLU A 127 8.18 -0.94 -8.86
CA GLU A 127 8.76 -1.27 -10.18
C GLU A 127 9.21 -2.74 -10.20
N LEU A 128 8.86 -3.45 -11.28
CA LEU A 128 9.26 -4.82 -11.54
C LEU A 128 10.50 -4.90 -12.45
N PRO A 129 11.25 -6.01 -12.49
CA PRO A 129 12.49 -6.13 -13.28
C PRO A 129 12.32 -5.91 -14.78
N ASN A 130 11.13 -6.18 -15.33
CA ASN A 130 10.81 -5.94 -16.74
C ASN A 130 10.38 -4.50 -17.03
N GLY A 131 10.36 -3.62 -16.03
CA GLY A 131 9.94 -2.22 -16.14
C GLY A 131 8.43 -1.99 -16.02
N ASN A 132 7.64 -3.05 -15.79
CA ASN A 132 6.23 -2.92 -15.40
C ASN A 132 6.12 -2.37 -13.98
N ILE A 133 4.91 -1.94 -13.64
CA ILE A 133 4.58 -1.45 -12.30
C ILE A 133 3.52 -2.36 -11.71
N ALA A 134 3.75 -2.80 -10.47
CA ALA A 134 2.74 -3.44 -9.65
C ALA A 134 2.19 -2.45 -8.62
N ALA A 135 0.88 -2.42 -8.42
CA ALA A 135 0.23 -1.57 -7.44
C ALA A 135 -0.99 -2.25 -6.85
N LEU A 136 -1.35 -1.90 -5.62
CA LEU A 136 -2.63 -2.30 -5.03
C LEU A 136 -3.75 -1.40 -5.58
N SER A 137 -4.86 -2.02 -5.95
CA SER A 137 -6.12 -1.39 -6.28
C SER A 137 -7.26 -2.11 -5.57
N ILE A 138 -8.50 -1.76 -5.88
CA ILE A 138 -9.67 -2.31 -5.20
C ILE A 138 -10.63 -3.01 -6.16
N THR A 139 -11.47 -3.87 -5.57
CA THR A 139 -12.65 -4.46 -6.18
C THR A 139 -13.79 -4.48 -5.16
N SER A 140 -15.04 -4.64 -5.59
CA SER A 140 -16.16 -4.74 -4.65
C SER A 140 -17.22 -5.72 -5.13
N ARG A 141 -17.82 -6.44 -4.17
CA ARG A 141 -18.86 -7.45 -4.42
C ARG A 141 -19.98 -7.33 -3.40
N ASP A 142 -21.20 -7.62 -3.85
CA ASP A 142 -22.38 -7.68 -3.00
C ASP A 142 -22.60 -9.12 -2.51
N PHE A 143 -22.73 -9.27 -1.20
CA PHE A 143 -23.04 -10.53 -0.53
C PHE A 143 -24.41 -10.42 0.12
N ASN A 144 -25.29 -11.41 -0.07
CA ASN A 144 -26.68 -11.33 0.42
C ASN A 144 -26.85 -11.79 1.88
N ASP A 145 -25.95 -12.64 2.38
CA ASP A 145 -26.00 -13.22 3.72
C ASP A 145 -24.63 -13.08 4.40
N TYR A 146 -24.31 -11.85 4.81
CA TYR A 146 -23.02 -11.53 5.43
C TYR A 146 -23.22 -10.89 6.82
N PRO A 147 -22.34 -11.14 7.81
CA PRO A 147 -22.46 -10.51 9.12
C PRO A 147 -22.49 -8.98 9.03
N LEU A 148 -23.47 -8.36 9.70
CA LEU A 148 -23.68 -6.90 9.66
C LEU A 148 -22.94 -6.15 10.78
N ASN A 149 -22.39 -6.86 11.75
CA ASN A 149 -21.65 -6.28 12.87
C ASN A 149 -20.34 -7.04 13.08
N GLN A 150 -19.21 -6.34 12.98
CA GLN A 150 -17.90 -6.96 13.14
C GLN A 150 -17.63 -7.51 14.55
N GLU A 151 -18.29 -6.97 15.57
CA GLU A 151 -18.15 -7.40 16.96
C GLU A 151 -19.00 -8.64 17.27
N ASN A 152 -19.96 -8.99 16.41
CA ASN A 152 -20.78 -10.18 16.55
C ASN A 152 -20.98 -10.90 15.20
N PRO A 153 -19.95 -11.60 14.68
CA PRO A 153 -20.02 -12.27 13.38
C PRO A 153 -21.08 -13.38 13.28
N ASN A 154 -21.51 -13.93 14.42
CA ASN A 154 -22.57 -14.94 14.51
C ASN A 154 -23.97 -14.34 14.71
N GLY A 155 -24.08 -13.01 14.71
CA GLY A 155 -25.32 -12.27 14.91
C GLY A 155 -26.15 -12.12 13.64
N GLU A 156 -26.77 -10.94 13.52
CA GLU A 156 -27.59 -10.62 12.35
C GLU A 156 -26.73 -10.60 11.08
N LYS A 157 -27.28 -11.22 10.03
CA LYS A 157 -26.72 -11.23 8.69
C LYS A 157 -27.70 -10.60 7.71
N GLY A 158 -27.16 -10.07 6.62
CA GLY A 158 -27.96 -9.53 5.54
C GLY A 158 -27.10 -9.03 4.37
N PRO A 159 -27.72 -8.26 3.45
CA PRO A 159 -27.02 -7.73 2.30
C PRO A 159 -25.90 -6.78 2.70
N ARG A 160 -24.70 -7.04 2.19
CA ARG A 160 -23.51 -6.25 2.48
C ARG A 160 -22.59 -6.17 1.27
N ARG A 161 -22.13 -4.96 0.95
CA ARG A 161 -21.07 -4.74 -0.03
C ARG A 161 -19.72 -4.81 0.65
N LEU A 162 -18.86 -5.71 0.20
CA LEU A 162 -17.47 -5.77 0.64
C LEU A 162 -16.57 -5.10 -0.40
N VAL A 163 -15.56 -4.40 0.10
CA VAL A 163 -14.43 -3.89 -0.68
C VAL A 163 -13.26 -4.81 -0.40
N GLY A 164 -12.81 -5.47 -1.45
CA GLY A 164 -11.59 -6.25 -1.48
C GLY A 164 -10.50 -5.49 -2.23
N ASP A 165 -9.31 -6.08 -2.28
CA ASP A 165 -8.20 -5.53 -3.05
C ASP A 165 -7.96 -6.34 -4.33
N THR A 166 -7.31 -5.70 -5.29
CA THR A 166 -6.66 -6.35 -6.42
C THR A 166 -5.18 -5.98 -6.43
N LEU A 167 -4.34 -6.92 -6.86
CA LEU A 167 -2.99 -6.59 -7.30
C LEU A 167 -3.01 -6.40 -8.81
N VAL A 168 -2.68 -5.20 -9.29
CA VAL A 168 -2.58 -4.92 -10.72
C VAL A 168 -1.11 -4.77 -11.14
N GLU A 169 -0.74 -5.45 -12.21
CA GLU A 169 0.51 -5.23 -12.93
C GLU A 169 0.19 -4.56 -14.26
N PHE A 170 0.84 -3.43 -14.55
CA PHE A 170 0.63 -2.69 -15.79
C PHE A 170 1.95 -2.23 -16.42
N GLN A 171 1.93 -2.09 -17.73
CA GLN A 171 3.04 -1.57 -18.52
C GLN A 171 3.18 -0.06 -18.34
N PRO A 172 4.37 0.51 -18.63
CA PRO A 172 4.61 1.95 -18.59
C PRO A 172 3.60 2.84 -19.32
N ASP A 173 2.93 2.33 -20.35
CA ASP A 173 1.91 3.01 -21.14
C ASP A 173 0.47 2.88 -20.58
N GLY A 174 0.31 2.18 -19.45
CA GLY A 174 -0.93 2.03 -18.71
C GLY A 174 -1.73 0.77 -19.03
N GLU A 175 -1.27 -0.09 -19.95
CA GLU A 175 -1.93 -1.36 -20.24
C GLU A 175 -1.75 -2.35 -19.09
N ILE A 176 -2.86 -2.82 -18.50
CA ILE A 176 -2.85 -3.86 -17.47
C ILE A 176 -2.50 -5.20 -18.13
N VAL A 177 -1.49 -5.89 -17.59
CA VAL A 177 -1.04 -7.21 -18.06
C VAL A 177 -1.43 -8.35 -17.12
N ASN A 178 -1.53 -8.08 -15.81
CA ASN A 178 -2.07 -9.01 -14.83
C ASN A 178 -2.96 -8.26 -13.84
N GLU A 179 -4.03 -8.91 -13.39
CA GLU A 179 -4.87 -8.43 -12.30
C GLU A 179 -5.34 -9.63 -11.47
N PHE A 180 -5.10 -9.55 -10.16
CA PHE A 180 -5.41 -10.63 -9.23
C PHE A 180 -6.41 -10.14 -8.18
N ASP A 181 -7.64 -10.65 -8.25
CA ASP A 181 -8.73 -10.30 -7.32
C ASP A 181 -8.63 -11.13 -6.03
N PHE A 182 -8.55 -10.45 -4.87
CA PHE A 182 -8.35 -11.13 -3.60
C PHE A 182 -9.57 -11.93 -3.14
N PHE A 183 -10.76 -11.65 -3.66
CA PHE A 183 -11.93 -12.52 -3.45
C PHE A 183 -11.80 -13.89 -4.13
N GLU A 184 -10.88 -14.03 -5.10
CA GLU A 184 -10.55 -15.33 -5.72
C GLU A 184 -9.35 -16.02 -5.05
N ILE A 185 -8.61 -15.30 -4.20
CA ILE A 185 -7.37 -15.77 -3.57
C ILE A 185 -7.59 -16.14 -2.10
N LEU A 186 -8.39 -15.34 -1.38
CA LEU A 186 -8.64 -15.49 0.06
C LEU A 186 -10.09 -15.78 0.36
N ASP A 187 -10.34 -16.28 1.57
CA ASP A 187 -11.69 -16.59 2.05
C ASP A 187 -12.48 -15.31 2.37
N PRO A 188 -13.49 -14.92 1.56
CA PRO A 188 -14.28 -13.71 1.81
C PRO A 188 -15.08 -13.76 3.12
N TYR A 189 -15.31 -14.96 3.66
CA TYR A 189 -16.03 -15.15 4.91
C TYR A 189 -15.10 -15.23 6.11
N ARG A 190 -13.77 -15.23 5.92
CA ARG A 190 -12.87 -15.00 7.02
C ARG A 190 -13.04 -13.58 7.54
N PHE A 191 -13.38 -13.51 8.81
CA PHE A 191 -13.85 -12.30 9.43
C PHE A 191 -12.72 -11.60 10.19
N GLY A 192 -12.54 -10.31 9.93
CA GLY A 192 -11.45 -9.49 10.45
C GLY A 192 -11.92 -8.20 11.12
N TYR A 193 -11.11 -7.65 12.03
CA TYR A 193 -11.41 -6.39 12.69
C TYR A 193 -11.01 -5.18 11.82
N GLY A 194 -11.90 -4.19 11.71
CA GLY A 194 -11.69 -2.97 10.91
C GLY A 194 -12.65 -2.87 9.70
N LEU A 195 -13.38 -3.94 9.41
CA LEU A 195 -14.32 -4.07 8.31
C LEU A 195 -15.47 -3.05 8.34
N ASP A 196 -15.92 -2.64 9.52
CA ASP A 196 -16.99 -1.64 9.69
C ASP A 196 -16.47 -0.18 9.61
N GLY A 197 -15.18 0.02 9.31
CA GLY A 197 -14.57 1.33 9.20
C GLY A 197 -15.16 2.18 8.05
N PRO A 198 -15.32 3.50 8.22
CA PRO A 198 -16.01 4.35 7.23
C PRO A 198 -15.14 4.75 6.04
N PHE A 199 -13.92 4.21 5.89
CA PHE A 199 -12.89 4.71 4.99
C PHE A 199 -13.38 4.91 3.55
N TRP A 200 -13.92 3.86 2.92
CA TRP A 200 -14.38 3.90 1.53
C TRP A 200 -15.53 4.87 1.27
N SER A 201 -16.34 5.14 2.30
CA SER A 201 -17.38 6.16 2.25
C SER A 201 -16.81 7.57 2.37
N LEU A 202 -15.79 7.77 3.22
CA LEU A 202 -15.13 9.06 3.41
C LEU A 202 -14.30 9.48 2.19
N VAL A 203 -13.71 8.52 1.48
CA VAL A 203 -12.96 8.80 0.25
C VAL A 203 -13.83 8.86 -1.00
N ASP A 204 -15.12 8.50 -0.91
CA ASP A 204 -16.11 8.53 -1.99
C ASP A 204 -15.70 7.65 -3.20
N VAL A 205 -15.18 6.46 -2.91
CA VAL A 205 -14.78 5.47 -3.94
C VAL A 205 -15.78 4.31 -3.98
N VAL A 206 -16.07 3.71 -2.82
CA VAL A 206 -17.15 2.70 -2.68
C VAL A 206 -18.04 3.09 -1.49
N PRO A 207 -19.02 3.98 -1.70
CA PRO A 207 -19.91 4.42 -0.62
C PRO A 207 -20.63 3.23 0.03
N ARG A 208 -20.59 3.18 1.37
CA ARG A 208 -21.09 2.08 2.23
C ARG A 208 -20.43 0.72 2.02
N GLY A 209 -19.30 0.67 1.31
CA GLY A 209 -18.50 -0.54 1.21
C GLY A 209 -17.80 -0.85 2.53
N ALA A 210 -17.89 -2.11 2.97
CA ALA A 210 -17.18 -2.61 4.14
C ALA A 210 -15.76 -3.02 3.76
N ASP A 211 -14.77 -2.61 4.53
CA ASP A 211 -13.36 -2.71 4.19
C ASP A 211 -12.80 -4.09 4.53
N TRP A 212 -12.97 -5.09 3.67
CA TRP A 212 -12.76 -6.49 4.05
C TRP A 212 -11.29 -6.93 4.13
N SER A 213 -10.47 -6.57 3.13
CA SER A 213 -9.07 -7.03 3.07
C SER A 213 -8.08 -5.96 3.52
N HIS A 214 -8.21 -4.73 3.03
CA HIS A 214 -7.32 -3.60 3.32
C HIS A 214 -5.84 -3.97 3.14
N ALA A 215 -5.46 -4.40 1.95
CA ALA A 215 -4.08 -4.63 1.60
C ALA A 215 -3.32 -3.30 1.66
N ASN A 216 -2.17 -3.32 2.31
CA ASN A 216 -1.44 -2.10 2.69
C ASN A 216 0.07 -2.19 2.54
N GLY A 217 0.55 -3.21 1.84
CA GLY A 217 1.96 -3.42 1.62
C GLY A 217 2.17 -4.44 0.52
N LEU A 218 3.18 -4.20 -0.30
CA LEU A 218 3.50 -5.00 -1.48
C LEU A 218 5.02 -5.09 -1.60
N PHE A 219 5.51 -6.32 -1.73
CA PHE A 219 6.89 -6.61 -2.01
C PHE A 219 6.99 -7.67 -3.10
N TYR A 220 7.68 -7.35 -4.19
CA TYR A 220 8.03 -8.32 -5.22
C TYR A 220 9.30 -9.07 -4.84
N ASP A 221 9.18 -10.38 -4.70
CA ASP A 221 10.27 -11.31 -4.40
C ASP A 221 10.85 -11.86 -5.71
N ARG A 222 12.09 -11.47 -6.00
CA ARG A 222 12.84 -11.85 -7.20
C ARG A 222 13.31 -13.31 -7.17
N SER A 223 13.38 -13.93 -6.00
CA SER A 223 13.96 -15.27 -5.87
C SER A 223 13.11 -16.36 -6.53
N ASP A 224 11.78 -16.16 -6.57
CA ASP A 224 10.82 -17.09 -7.14
C ASP A 224 9.69 -16.41 -7.94
N ASP A 225 9.90 -15.15 -8.36
CA ASP A 225 8.98 -14.35 -9.17
C ASP A 225 7.55 -14.31 -8.61
N SER A 226 7.43 -13.70 -7.44
CA SER A 226 6.19 -13.69 -6.67
C SER A 226 5.99 -12.39 -5.92
N PHE A 227 4.82 -12.22 -5.31
CA PHE A 227 4.51 -11.08 -4.46
C PHE A 227 4.22 -11.52 -3.04
N ILE A 228 4.81 -10.82 -2.08
CA ILE A 228 4.43 -10.85 -0.67
C ILE A 228 3.58 -9.60 -0.39
N ILE A 229 2.40 -9.80 0.17
CA ILE A 229 1.40 -8.76 0.34
C ILE A 229 0.86 -8.82 1.77
N THR A 230 0.84 -7.69 2.48
CA THR A 230 0.18 -7.62 3.79
C THR A 230 -1.29 -7.26 3.62
N VAL A 231 -2.17 -8.04 4.24
CA VAL A 231 -3.62 -7.89 4.19
C VAL A 231 -4.10 -7.53 5.59
N ARG A 232 -4.20 -6.22 5.83
CA ARG A 232 -4.29 -5.64 7.18
C ARG A 232 -5.47 -6.20 7.98
N HIS A 233 -6.66 -6.26 7.38
CA HIS A 233 -7.85 -6.72 8.09
C HIS A 233 -7.95 -8.25 8.17
N GLN A 234 -7.09 -8.97 7.45
CA GLN A 234 -6.97 -10.42 7.59
C GLN A 234 -5.81 -10.82 8.51
N ASP A 235 -5.13 -9.88 9.17
CA ASP A 235 -4.05 -10.16 10.12
C ASP A 235 -3.00 -11.13 9.55
N CYS A 236 -2.67 -10.96 8.27
CA CYS A 236 -1.75 -11.85 7.58
C CYS A 236 -0.90 -11.15 6.52
N ALA A 237 0.19 -11.81 6.17
CA ALA A 237 0.86 -11.67 4.90
C ALA A 237 0.57 -12.89 4.02
N ILE A 238 0.44 -12.68 2.72
CA ILE A 238 0.24 -13.75 1.74
C ILE A 238 1.36 -13.71 0.72
N LYS A 239 1.71 -14.87 0.15
CA LYS A 239 2.60 -14.95 -1.02
C LYS A 239 1.84 -15.53 -2.20
N ILE A 240 1.84 -14.81 -3.32
CA ILE A 240 1.20 -15.23 -4.56
C ILE A 240 2.19 -15.28 -5.71
N ASP A 241 2.07 -16.29 -6.56
CA ASP A 241 2.84 -16.39 -7.80
C ASP A 241 2.46 -15.25 -8.77
N ARG A 242 3.43 -14.56 -9.35
CA ARG A 242 3.17 -13.37 -10.19
C ARG A 242 2.50 -13.70 -11.53
N HIS A 243 2.76 -14.89 -12.09
CA HIS A 243 2.23 -15.26 -13.40
C HIS A 243 0.80 -15.79 -13.32
N THR A 244 0.50 -16.52 -12.26
CA THR A 244 -0.75 -17.29 -12.12
C THR A 244 -1.70 -16.72 -11.07
N GLY A 245 -1.22 -15.86 -10.18
CA GLY A 245 -1.98 -15.38 -9.01
C GLY A 245 -2.20 -16.47 -7.96
N LYS A 246 -1.56 -17.64 -8.10
CA LYS A 246 -1.76 -18.77 -7.20
C LYS A 246 -1.24 -18.45 -5.80
N LEU A 247 -2.07 -18.69 -4.79
CA LEU A 247 -1.68 -18.60 -3.40
C LEU A 247 -0.67 -19.70 -3.02
N ASN A 248 0.53 -19.27 -2.66
CA ASN A 248 1.62 -20.13 -2.22
C ASN A 248 1.52 -20.42 -0.72
N TRP A 249 1.47 -19.37 0.10
CA TRP A 249 1.33 -19.48 1.55
C TRP A 249 0.64 -18.28 2.18
N ILE A 250 0.18 -18.46 3.41
CA ILE A 250 -0.37 -17.45 4.31
C ILE A 250 0.46 -17.46 5.60
N LEU A 251 0.99 -16.31 6.00
CA LEU A 251 1.62 -16.08 7.29
C LEU A 251 0.70 -15.19 8.12
N GLY A 252 -0.04 -15.77 9.06
CA GLY A 252 -0.98 -15.04 9.90
C GLY A 252 -1.61 -15.98 10.92
N THR A 253 -2.52 -15.44 11.74
CA THR A 253 -3.16 -16.24 12.77
C THR A 253 -3.98 -17.38 12.16
N PRO A 254 -3.95 -18.59 12.75
CA PRO A 254 -4.55 -19.78 12.14
C PRO A 254 -6.08 -19.83 12.23
N GLU A 255 -6.70 -18.98 13.04
CA GLU A 255 -8.14 -19.01 13.27
C GLU A 255 -8.95 -18.44 12.09
N GLY A 256 -10.18 -18.94 11.94
CA GLY A 256 -11.18 -18.38 11.03
C GLY A 256 -11.03 -18.74 9.55
N TRP A 257 -9.97 -19.44 9.15
CA TRP A 257 -9.79 -19.93 7.78
C TRP A 257 -10.63 -21.18 7.51
N SER A 258 -11.37 -21.21 6.40
CA SER A 258 -12.00 -22.44 5.91
C SER A 258 -10.96 -23.48 5.45
N GLU A 259 -11.34 -24.76 5.42
CA GLU A 259 -10.46 -25.93 5.21
C GLU A 259 -9.45 -25.76 4.07
N HIS A 260 -9.90 -25.26 2.90
CA HIS A 260 -9.03 -25.06 1.74
C HIS A 260 -7.83 -24.13 1.98
N TRP A 261 -8.02 -23.07 2.78
CA TRP A 261 -6.96 -22.09 3.07
C TRP A 261 -6.09 -22.52 4.25
N GLN A 262 -6.56 -23.42 5.11
CA GLN A 262 -5.76 -23.92 6.22
C GLN A 262 -4.49 -24.64 5.73
N GLU A 263 -4.57 -25.34 4.59
CA GLU A 263 -3.41 -25.99 3.95
C GLU A 263 -2.32 -25.00 3.51
N LYS A 264 -2.65 -23.70 3.40
CA LYS A 264 -1.72 -22.64 2.98
C LYS A 264 -1.05 -21.95 4.17
N LEU A 265 -1.53 -22.17 5.40
CA LEU A 265 -0.97 -21.53 6.57
C LEU A 265 0.44 -22.07 6.86
N LEU A 266 1.39 -21.16 7.05
CA LEU A 266 2.70 -21.51 7.56
C LEU A 266 2.59 -22.00 9.00
N THR A 267 3.24 -23.13 9.28
CA THR A 267 3.28 -23.71 10.64
C THR A 267 4.54 -23.23 11.36
N PRO A 268 4.41 -22.55 12.52
CA PRO A 268 5.56 -22.20 13.34
C PRO A 268 6.33 -23.44 13.78
N THR A 269 7.66 -23.40 13.68
CA THR A 269 8.54 -24.49 14.18
C THR A 269 8.85 -24.37 15.67
N HIS A 270 8.50 -23.23 16.27
CA HIS A 270 8.72 -22.88 17.67
C HIS A 270 7.59 -21.94 18.12
N ASP A 271 7.53 -21.67 19.43
CA ASP A 271 6.59 -20.70 19.99
C ASP A 271 6.88 -19.30 19.45
N ILE A 272 5.86 -18.68 18.85
CA ILE A 272 5.92 -17.31 18.33
C ILE A 272 4.79 -16.46 18.90
N LYS A 273 4.94 -15.15 18.76
CA LYS A 273 3.82 -14.21 18.87
C LYS A 273 3.37 -13.84 17.46
N TRP A 274 2.06 -13.85 17.25
CA TRP A 274 1.49 -13.39 16.00
C TRP A 274 1.54 -11.87 15.89
N HIS A 275 1.50 -11.38 14.66
CA HIS A 275 1.28 -9.97 14.36
C HIS A 275 -0.21 -9.77 14.05
N TRP A 276 -0.68 -8.53 14.21
CA TRP A 276 -2.02 -8.09 13.86
C TRP A 276 -1.93 -6.78 13.09
N HIS A 277 -2.80 -6.59 12.11
CA HIS A 277 -2.82 -5.46 11.20
C HIS A 277 -1.42 -5.12 10.65
N PRO A 278 -0.71 -6.07 10.01
CA PRO A 278 0.65 -5.86 9.52
C PRO A 278 0.70 -4.79 8.44
N HIS A 279 1.88 -4.20 8.20
CA HIS A 279 2.14 -3.18 7.18
C HIS A 279 3.50 -3.43 6.52
N ASP A 280 3.66 -2.95 5.28
CA ASP A 280 4.91 -2.85 4.51
C ASP A 280 5.84 -4.07 4.66
N PRO A 281 5.50 -5.21 4.02
CA PRO A 281 6.37 -6.38 4.04
C PRO A 281 7.68 -6.02 3.32
N SER A 282 8.79 -6.46 3.89
CA SER A 282 10.10 -6.35 3.26
C SER A 282 10.94 -7.57 3.61
N VAL A 283 11.75 -8.00 2.65
CA VAL A 283 12.77 -9.04 2.84
C VAL A 283 14.10 -8.34 3.01
N THR A 284 14.83 -8.67 4.07
CA THR A 284 16.13 -8.10 4.37
C THR A 284 17.24 -8.78 3.55
N ALA A 285 18.45 -8.24 3.59
CA ALA A 285 19.56 -8.72 2.75
C ALA A 285 19.98 -10.17 3.04
N ASP A 286 19.58 -10.74 4.17
CA ASP A 286 19.78 -12.13 4.59
C ASP A 286 18.72 -13.11 4.05
N GLY A 287 17.71 -12.62 3.33
CA GLY A 287 16.61 -13.42 2.76
C GLY A 287 15.48 -13.66 3.74
#